data_AF-A0A501WWX2-F1
#
_entry.id   AF-A0A501WWX2-F1
#
_cell.length_a   1.000
_cell.length_b   1.000
_cell.length_c   1.000
_cell.angle_alpha   90.00
_cell.angle_beta   90.00
_cell.angle_gamma   90.00
#
_symmetry.space_group_name_H-M   'P 1'
#
loop_
_entity.id
_entity.type
_entity.pdbx_description
1 polymer ?
#
loop_
_entity_poly.entity_id
_entity_poly.type
_entity_poly.pdbx_seq_one_letter_code
_entity_poly.pdbx_strand_id
1 'polypeptide(L)'
;MRIRPLRAAAFVAALGAAAPVLAEEMAEGQAIWSSACARCHRDPAALLRGLEPGAAARAAELDVFLARHRAPDPAKRAALIDWLLSLGGE
;
A
#
# COMPACT_ATOMS: atom_id res chain seq x y z
N MET A 1 20.24 57.50 -8.31
CA MET A 1 20.16 56.58 -7.15
C MET A 1 18.72 56.04 -7.09
N ARG A 2 18.50 54.79 -7.55
CA ARG A 2 18.04 53.62 -6.75
C ARG A 2 16.55 53.75 -6.33
N ILE A 3 15.63 52.79 -6.49
CA ILE A 3 15.70 51.33 -6.42
C ILE A 3 14.48 50.71 -7.16
N ARG A 4 14.66 49.58 -7.87
CA ARG A 4 13.59 48.77 -8.48
C ARG A 4 12.92 47.88 -7.43
N PRO A 5 11.59 47.69 -7.41
CA PRO A 5 10.98 46.68 -6.55
C PRO A 5 11.28 45.28 -7.12
N LEU A 6 12.06 44.49 -6.37
CA LEU A 6 12.19 43.06 -6.59
C LEU A 6 10.79 42.44 -6.40
N ARG A 7 10.21 41.94 -7.48
CA ARG A 7 9.12 40.97 -7.41
C ARG A 7 9.71 39.68 -6.83
N ALA A 8 9.43 39.43 -5.55
CA ALA A 8 9.62 38.13 -4.94
C ALA A 8 8.66 37.14 -5.62
N ALA A 9 9.18 36.37 -6.57
CA ALA A 9 8.47 35.21 -7.09
C ALA A 9 8.54 34.12 -6.02
N ALA A 10 7.40 33.83 -5.41
CA ALA A 10 7.23 32.72 -4.48
C ALA A 10 7.51 31.40 -5.20
N PHE A 11 8.56 30.70 -4.79
CA PHE A 11 8.79 29.30 -5.14
C PHE A 11 8.20 28.44 -4.03
N VAL A 12 6.91 28.11 -4.15
CA VAL A 12 6.23 27.12 -3.31
C VAL A 12 5.56 26.13 -4.24
N ALA A 13 6.20 24.97 -4.47
CA ALA A 13 5.55 23.73 -4.89
C ALA A 13 6.60 22.62 -5.06
N ALA A 14 6.92 21.91 -3.98
CA ALA A 14 7.66 20.64 -4.07
C ALA A 14 7.33 19.70 -2.90
N LEU A 15 6.04 19.52 -2.58
CA LEU A 15 5.57 18.43 -1.72
C LEU A 15 4.20 17.97 -2.25
N GLY A 16 4.16 16.94 -3.10
CA GLY A 16 2.88 16.45 -3.62
C GLY A 16 2.89 15.19 -4.48
N ALA A 17 4.03 14.53 -4.70
CA ALA A 17 4.12 13.40 -5.65
C ALA A 17 3.92 12.00 -5.02
N ALA A 18 3.78 11.89 -3.69
CA ALA A 18 3.70 10.57 -3.03
C ALA A 18 2.27 9.98 -2.98
N ALA A 19 1.23 10.81 -3.07
CA ALA A 19 -0.16 10.37 -2.99
C ALA A 19 -0.63 9.45 -4.15
N PRO A 20 -0.28 9.69 -5.44
CA PRO A 20 -0.81 8.85 -6.51
C PRO A 20 -0.25 7.43 -6.51
N VAL A 21 1.00 7.24 -6.06
CA VAL A 21 1.66 5.93 -6.04
C VAL A 21 0.97 5.00 -5.04
N LEU A 22 0.72 5.48 -3.82
CA LEU A 22 0.02 4.71 -2.80
C LEU A 22 -1.40 4.31 -3.24
N ALA A 23 -2.13 5.21 -3.91
CA ALA A 23 -3.47 4.89 -4.41
C ALA A 23 -3.44 3.79 -5.48
N GLU A 24 -2.43 3.79 -6.35
CA GLU A 24 -2.25 2.76 -7.37
C GLU A 24 -1.87 1.41 -6.75
N GLU A 25 -0.96 1.39 -5.77
CA GLU A 25 -0.57 0.18 -5.03
C GLU A 25 -1.76 -0.44 -4.28
N MET A 26 -2.61 0.39 -3.66
CA MET A 26 -3.84 -0.07 -3.01
C MET A 26 -4.85 -0.65 -4.00
N ALA A 27 -5.01 -0.04 -5.17
CA ALA A 27 -5.89 -0.54 -6.22
C ALA A 27 -5.39 -1.88 -6.78
N GLU A 28 -4.08 -2.02 -7.00
CA GLU A 28 -3.45 -3.26 -7.46
C GLU A 28 -3.64 -4.38 -6.44
N GLY A 29 -3.41 -4.13 -5.15
CA GLY A 29 -3.64 -5.10 -4.08
C GLY A 29 -5.09 -5.62 -4.04
N GLN A 30 -6.07 -4.73 -4.18
CA GLN A 30 -7.48 -5.09 -4.27
C GLN A 30 -7.82 -5.92 -5.52
N ALA A 31 -7.20 -5.60 -6.67
CA ALA A 31 -7.40 -6.33 -7.91
C ALA A 31 -6.83 -7.76 -7.83
N ILE A 32 -5.64 -7.90 -7.22
CA ILE A 32 -5.03 -9.21 -6.95
C ILE A 32 -5.94 -10.03 -6.04
N TRP A 33 -6.44 -9.46 -4.94
CA TRP A 33 -7.39 -10.14 -4.07
C TRP A 33 -8.61 -10.66 -4.83
N SER A 34 -9.23 -9.80 -5.63
CA SER A 34 -10.46 -10.11 -6.37
C SER A 34 -10.24 -11.25 -7.38
N SER A 35 -9.08 -11.30 -8.04
CA SER A 35 -8.77 -12.30 -9.05
C SER A 35 -8.29 -13.65 -8.49
N ALA A 36 -7.53 -13.64 -7.40
CA ALA A 36 -6.81 -14.82 -6.92
C ALA A 36 -7.31 -15.36 -5.56
N CYS A 37 -7.79 -14.49 -4.67
CA CYS A 37 -8.07 -14.82 -3.27
C CYS A 37 -9.58 -14.93 -2.99
N ALA A 38 -10.39 -14.04 -3.56
CA ALA A 38 -11.82 -13.90 -3.29
C ALA A 38 -12.65 -15.16 -3.62
N ARG A 39 -12.13 -16.04 -4.47
CA ARG A 39 -12.77 -17.32 -4.80
C ARG A 39 -12.84 -18.27 -3.61
N CYS A 40 -11.87 -18.20 -2.69
CA CYS A 40 -11.79 -19.07 -1.51
C CYS A 40 -12.03 -18.31 -0.21
N HIS A 41 -11.67 -17.02 -0.17
CA HIS A 41 -11.78 -16.18 1.02
C HIS A 41 -12.81 -15.08 0.81
N ARG A 42 -13.84 -15.07 1.66
CA ARG A 42 -14.92 -14.08 1.57
C ARG A 42 -14.57 -12.74 2.20
N ASP A 43 -13.78 -12.75 3.27
CA ASP A 43 -13.48 -11.58 4.08
C ASP A 43 -11.95 -11.41 4.21
N PRO A 44 -11.35 -10.38 3.58
CA PRO A 44 -9.91 -10.11 3.69
C PRO A 44 -9.50 -9.68 5.10
N ALA A 45 -10.32 -8.89 5.80
CA ALA A 45 -10.00 -8.42 7.15
C ALA A 45 -10.00 -9.57 8.16
N ALA A 46 -10.79 -10.62 7.92
CA ALA A 46 -10.80 -11.83 8.74
C ALA A 46 -9.45 -12.55 8.79
N LEU A 47 -8.67 -12.50 7.71
CA LEU A 47 -7.37 -13.18 7.64
C LEU A 47 -6.36 -12.62 8.63
N LEU A 48 -6.49 -11.34 8.97
CA LEU A 48 -5.56 -10.65 9.86
C LEU A 48 -5.77 -10.97 11.34
N ARG A 49 -6.94 -11.51 11.71
CA ARG A 49 -7.29 -11.79 13.12
C ARG A 49 -6.46 -12.92 13.75
N GLY A 50 -5.91 -13.81 12.92
CA GLY A 50 -5.09 -14.95 13.38
C GLY A 50 -3.58 -14.74 13.27
N LEU A 51 -3.14 -13.61 12.73
CA LEU A 51 -1.72 -13.29 12.58
C LEU A 51 -1.21 -12.58 13.83
N GLU A 52 0.10 -12.67 14.05
CA GLU A 52 0.76 -11.89 15.09
C GLU A 52 0.39 -10.39 14.97
N PRO A 53 0.13 -9.68 16.09
CA PRO A 53 -0.24 -8.28 16.05
C PRO A 53 0.94 -7.37 15.62
N GLY A 54 0.62 -6.23 15.00
CA GLY A 54 1.58 -5.25 14.50
C GLY A 54 1.90 -5.40 13.01
N ALA A 55 1.83 -4.30 12.26
CA ALA A 55 1.99 -4.28 10.81
C ALA A 55 3.24 -5.01 10.30
N ALA A 56 4.40 -4.78 10.92
CA ALA A 56 5.66 -5.39 10.48
C ALA A 56 5.68 -6.92 10.65
N ALA A 57 5.15 -7.44 11.77
CA ALA A 57 5.07 -8.87 12.02
C ALA A 57 4.08 -9.53 11.05
N ARG A 58 2.90 -8.93 10.85
CA ARG A 58 1.90 -9.38 9.88
C ARG A 58 2.44 -9.40 8.46
N ALA A 59 3.15 -8.34 8.05
CA ALA A 59 3.74 -8.24 6.72
C ALA A 59 4.73 -9.39 6.47
N ALA A 60 5.62 -9.68 7.42
CA ALA A 60 6.59 -10.75 7.30
C ALA A 60 5.92 -12.13 7.23
N GLU A 61 4.91 -12.39 8.06
CA GLU A 61 4.17 -13.65 8.03
C GLU A 61 3.41 -13.84 6.71
N LEU A 62 2.75 -12.79 6.23
CA LEU A 62 2.03 -12.81 4.96
C LEU A 62 2.98 -12.98 3.78
N ASP A 63 4.15 -12.34 3.76
CA ASP A 63 5.14 -12.48 2.67
C ASP A 63 5.57 -13.95 2.50
N VAL A 64 5.94 -14.60 3.60
CA VAL A 64 6.33 -16.02 3.59
C VAL A 64 5.16 -16.91 3.15
N PHE A 65 3.95 -16.67 3.65
CA PHE A 65 2.79 -17.47 3.31
C PHE A 65 2.38 -17.32 1.84
N LEU A 66 2.27 -16.08 1.35
CA LEU A 66 1.76 -15.77 0.04
C LEU A 66 2.74 -16.13 -1.08
N ALA A 67 4.06 -16.11 -0.80
CA ALA A 67 5.07 -16.58 -1.74
C ALA A 67 4.83 -18.04 -2.19
N ARG A 68 4.28 -18.87 -1.29
CA ARG A 68 3.86 -20.26 -1.58
C ARG A 68 2.35 -20.42 -1.81
N HIS A 69 1.57 -19.36 -1.63
CA HIS A 69 0.11 -19.39 -1.72
C HIS A 69 -0.42 -18.21 -2.55
N ARG A 70 -0.65 -18.46 -3.85
CA ARG A 70 -1.33 -17.57 -4.81
C ARG A 70 -0.64 -16.25 -5.18
N ALA A 71 0.46 -15.84 -4.54
CA ALA A 71 1.23 -14.66 -4.96
C ALA A 71 2.76 -14.90 -4.95
N PRO A 72 3.29 -15.74 -5.86
CA PRO A 72 4.73 -16.00 -5.94
C PRO A 72 5.54 -14.79 -6.43
N ASP A 73 4.92 -13.92 -7.23
CA ASP A 73 5.54 -12.68 -7.70
C ASP A 73 5.71 -11.70 -6.51
N PRO A 74 6.94 -11.22 -6.24
CA PRO A 74 7.22 -10.40 -5.06
C PRO A 74 6.57 -9.01 -5.11
N ALA A 75 6.47 -8.39 -6.28
CA ALA A 75 5.88 -7.05 -6.39
C ALA A 75 4.36 -7.10 -6.17
N LYS A 76 3.69 -8.07 -6.80
CA LYS A 76 2.25 -8.31 -6.58
C LYS A 76 1.94 -8.69 -5.13
N ARG A 77 2.81 -9.50 -4.53
CA ARG A 77 2.66 -9.88 -3.12
C ARG A 77 2.80 -8.68 -2.19
N ALA A 78 3.77 -7.79 -2.42
CA ALA A 78 3.92 -6.56 -1.65
C ALA A 78 2.65 -5.69 -1.72
N ALA A 79 2.15 -5.41 -2.93
CA ALA A 79 0.92 -4.63 -3.12
C ALA A 79 -0.30 -5.26 -2.43
N LEU A 80 -0.44 -6.60 -2.50
CA LEU A 80 -1.49 -7.34 -1.80
C LEU A 80 -1.36 -7.23 -0.27
N ILE A 81 -0.14 -7.33 0.26
CA ILE A 81 0.13 -7.21 1.70
C ILE A 81 -0.22 -5.82 2.19
N ASP A 82 0.27 -4.77 1.51
CA ASP A 82 -0.01 -3.39 1.90
C ASP A 82 -1.51 -3.11 1.90
N TRP A 83 -2.22 -3.58 0.87
CA TRP A 83 -3.68 -3.47 0.81
C TRP A 83 -4.36 -4.25 1.96
N LEU A 84 -3.97 -5.50 2.22
CA LEU A 84 -4.54 -6.28 3.33
C LEU A 84 -4.34 -5.56 4.65
N LEU A 85 -3.13 -5.10 4.96
CA LEU A 85 -2.83 -4.41 6.22
C LEU A 85 -3.61 -3.11 6.39
N SER A 86 -3.92 -2.40 5.30
CA SER A 86 -4.78 -1.21 5.33
C SER A 86 -6.20 -1.50 5.85
N LEU A 87 -6.67 -2.75 5.73
CA LEU A 87 -7.99 -3.19 6.21
C LEU A 87 -7.99 -3.57 7.69
N GLY A 88 -6.81 -3.86 8.24
CA GLY A 88 -6.63 -4.37 9.60
C GLY A 88 -6.82 -3.34 10.70
N GLY A 89 -6.88 -2.05 10.33
CA GLY A 89 -7.04 -0.93 11.25
C GLY A 89 -5.99 -0.94 12.36
N GLU A 90 -4.83 -0.32 12.13
CA GLU A 90 -3.93 0.09 13.21
C GLU A 90 -4.11 1.58 13.48
#